data_AF-A0A1B6EII1-F1
#
_entry.id   AF-A0A1B6EII1-F1
#
_cell.length_a   1.000
_cell.length_b   1.000
_cell.length_c   1.000
_cell.angle_alpha   90.00
_cell.angle_beta   90.00
_cell.angle_gamma   90.00
#
_symmetry.space_group_name_H-M   'P 1'
#
loop_
_entity.id
_entity.type
_entity.pdbx_description
1 polymer ?
#
loop_
_entity_poly.entity_id
_entity_poly.type
_entity_poly.pdbx_seq_one_letter_code
_entity_poly.pdbx_strand_id
1 'polypeptide(L)'
;MGDLLQDGKIRSVETDIVFASPSAWAIHCKRIINPDKKSGCGWASVKYKNRKLDACKNEYFFKKKPFTKSKENELHSDQKGKENEHQSDADEEMELKPPSTILPPTPAPTPTLQPAFVRTVIKHNMLGSRSMLHDPNTLVESIPFSLLGKIQPFLVSMATNAALVMDFHCHLTTSEVVGYLAGHWDVNAHNLAITHAFPCRSRLSDKEMAPLVESEIQRAMESRRLTLVGWYHSHPSCPATPSLRDIDTQLEYEIIMRGGTDASYTPCVGVICSPYNKDSLSLESTVVSYWVVPPPENKPHEYGKPMLMSYSVIQDQYLTQDTLNEMVSVRVHLIVLVT
;
A
#
# COMPACT_ATOMS: atom_id res chain seq x y z
N MET A 1 -23.66 39.17 -12.52
CA MET A 1 -24.28 38.31 -13.57
C MET A 1 -23.23 37.84 -14.57
N GLY A 2 -23.41 36.70 -15.25
CA GLY A 2 -22.42 36.20 -16.22
C GLY A 2 -23.09 35.50 -17.41
N ASP A 3 -22.60 35.78 -18.62
CA ASP A 3 -23.14 35.28 -19.88
C ASP A 3 -22.31 34.10 -20.41
N LEU A 4 -22.98 33.03 -20.84
CA LEU A 4 -22.33 31.87 -21.45
C LEU A 4 -22.06 32.15 -22.94
N LEU A 5 -20.80 32.00 -23.34
CA LEU A 5 -20.35 32.18 -24.72
C LEU A 5 -20.45 30.89 -25.53
N GLN A 6 -20.44 31.01 -26.86
CA GLN A 6 -20.53 29.87 -27.79
C GLN A 6 -19.36 28.87 -27.63
N ASP A 7 -18.23 29.30 -27.08
CA ASP A 7 -17.06 28.45 -26.80
C ASP A 7 -17.11 27.77 -25.42
N GLY A 8 -18.22 27.91 -24.68
CA GLY A 8 -18.44 27.32 -23.36
C GLY A 8 -17.80 28.09 -22.20
N LYS A 9 -17.15 29.23 -22.46
CA LYS A 9 -16.62 30.13 -21.41
C LYS A 9 -17.72 31.05 -20.88
N ILE A 10 -17.52 31.57 -19.67
CA ILE A 10 -18.47 32.51 -19.05
C ILE A 10 -17.84 33.89 -18.97
N ARG A 11 -18.53 34.92 -19.45
CA ARG A 11 -18.10 36.32 -19.34
C ARG A 11 -18.86 37.02 -18.22
N SER A 12 -18.15 37.66 -17.31
CA SER A 12 -18.79 38.49 -16.27
C SER A 12 -19.37 39.75 -16.89
N VAL A 13 -20.66 40.02 -16.67
CA VAL A 13 -21.35 41.23 -17.16
C VAL A 13 -20.82 42.49 -16.45
N GLU A 14 -20.30 42.34 -15.23
CA GLU A 14 -19.86 43.45 -14.39
C GLU A 14 -18.39 43.82 -14.57
N THR A 15 -17.55 42.85 -14.95
CA THR A 15 -16.08 43.04 -15.02
C THR A 15 -15.48 42.74 -16.40
N ASP A 16 -16.30 42.23 -17.34
CA ASP A 16 -15.92 41.75 -18.67
C ASP A 16 -14.84 40.64 -18.67
N ILE A 17 -14.51 40.09 -17.50
CA ILE A 17 -13.56 38.98 -17.35
C ILE A 17 -14.19 37.69 -17.87
N VAL A 18 -13.43 36.96 -18.69
CA VAL A 18 -13.83 35.65 -19.25
C VAL A 18 -13.23 34.51 -18.43
N PHE A 19 -14.08 33.58 -18.01
CA PHE A 19 -13.75 32.42 -17.19
C PHE A 19 -13.85 31.13 -18.01
N ALA A 20 -12.82 30.30 -17.93
CA ALA A 20 -12.71 29.06 -18.69
C ALA A 20 -13.71 27.96 -18.24
N SER A 21 -14.39 28.13 -17.10
CA SER A 21 -15.39 27.17 -16.63
C SER A 21 -16.39 27.78 -15.63
N PRO A 22 -17.59 27.18 -15.48
CA PRO A 22 -18.54 27.51 -14.42
C PRO A 22 -17.92 27.48 -13.01
N SER A 23 -16.99 26.57 -12.76
CA SER A 23 -16.30 26.46 -11.46
C SER A 23 -15.37 27.65 -11.21
N ALA A 24 -14.62 28.09 -12.22
CA ALA A 24 -13.75 29.27 -12.11
C ALA A 24 -14.57 30.55 -11.86
N TRP A 25 -15.71 30.69 -12.56
CA TRP A 25 -16.65 31.79 -12.34
C TRP A 25 -17.23 31.79 -10.92
N ALA A 26 -17.71 30.63 -10.44
CA ALA A 26 -18.27 30.50 -9.10
C ALA A 26 -17.25 30.80 -7.98
N ILE A 27 -15.97 30.43 -8.15
CA ILE A 27 -14.90 30.78 -7.22
C ILE A 27 -14.66 32.29 -7.20
N HIS A 28 -14.69 32.94 -8.37
CA HIS A 28 -14.54 34.38 -8.49
C HIS A 28 -15.68 35.13 -7.77
N CYS A 29 -16.94 34.76 -8.02
CA CYS A 29 -18.08 35.34 -7.30
C CYS A 29 -17.98 35.15 -5.77
N LYS A 30 -17.57 33.97 -5.31
CA LYS A 30 -17.38 33.69 -3.87
C LYS A 30 -16.29 34.56 -3.23
N ARG A 31 -15.24 34.92 -3.98
CA ARG A 31 -14.14 35.77 -3.51
C ARG A 31 -14.53 37.24 -3.42
N ILE A 32 -15.40 37.72 -4.30
CA ILE A 32 -15.98 39.07 -4.21
C ILE A 32 -16.79 39.22 -2.92
N ILE A 33 -17.55 38.19 -2.54
CA ILE A 33 -18.40 38.21 -1.34
C ILE A 33 -17.59 38.02 -0.04
N ASN A 34 -16.46 37.29 -0.08
CA ASN A 34 -15.59 37.08 1.08
C ASN A 34 -14.09 37.22 0.69
N PRO A 35 -13.56 38.45 0.62
CA PRO A 35 -12.22 38.73 0.12
C PRO A 35 -11.11 38.08 0.96
N ASP A 36 -11.28 38.03 2.28
CA ASP A 36 -10.27 37.50 3.22
C ASP A 36 -10.29 35.97 3.34
N LYS A 37 -11.29 35.32 2.75
CA LYS A 37 -11.45 33.87 2.82
C LYS A 37 -10.70 33.21 1.66
N LYS A 38 -9.40 32.96 1.86
CA LYS A 38 -8.63 32.05 0.99
C LYS A 38 -9.40 30.73 0.88
N SER A 39 -9.77 30.35 -0.34
CA SER A 39 -10.62 29.20 -0.68
C SER A 39 -10.51 28.07 0.33
N GLY A 40 -11.57 27.87 1.11
CA GLY A 40 -11.58 26.92 2.22
C GLY A 40 -11.39 25.49 1.72
N CYS A 41 -10.33 24.85 2.20
CA CYS A 41 -10.17 23.41 2.24
C CYS A 41 -11.43 22.80 2.87
N GLY A 42 -12.22 21.99 2.13
CA GLY A 42 -13.50 21.43 2.59
C GLY A 42 -13.40 20.71 3.95
N TRP A 43 -12.20 20.25 4.30
CA TRP A 43 -11.82 19.64 5.57
C TRP A 43 -12.05 20.54 6.80
N ALA A 44 -11.93 21.87 6.66
CA ALA A 44 -12.17 22.81 7.76
C ALA A 44 -13.67 23.08 8.02
N SER A 45 -14.53 22.72 7.06
CA SER A 45 -15.97 22.98 7.09
C SER A 45 -16.80 21.75 7.47
N VAL A 46 -16.22 20.56 7.42
CA VAL A 46 -16.89 19.28 7.70
C VAL A 46 -16.47 18.75 9.05
N LYS A 47 -17.45 18.33 9.86
CA LYS A 47 -17.24 17.67 11.16
C LYS A 47 -17.67 16.20 11.06
N TYR A 48 -16.87 15.31 11.63
CA TYR A 48 -17.22 13.91 11.85
C TYR A 48 -17.20 13.64 13.36
N LYS A 49 -18.31 13.10 13.91
CA LYS A 49 -18.49 12.89 15.36
C LYS A 49 -18.13 14.12 16.20
N ASN A 50 -18.67 15.29 15.83
CA ASN A 50 -18.38 16.59 16.44
C ASN A 50 -16.92 17.10 16.37
N ARG A 51 -16.02 16.40 15.67
CA ARG A 51 -14.62 16.81 15.48
C ARG A 51 -14.38 17.31 14.05
N LYS A 52 -13.72 18.46 13.88
CA LYS A 52 -13.39 18.99 12.54
C LYS A 52 -12.43 18.04 11.82
N LEU A 53 -12.69 17.75 10.54
CA LEU A 53 -11.83 16.84 9.77
C LEU A 53 -10.40 17.38 9.61
N ASP A 54 -10.21 18.70 9.61
CA ASP A 54 -8.88 19.33 9.64
C ASP A 54 -8.07 18.99 10.91
N ALA A 55 -8.76 18.84 12.05
CA ALA A 55 -8.11 18.39 13.28
C ALA A 55 -7.71 16.91 13.20
N CYS A 56 -8.57 16.06 12.61
CA CYS A 56 -8.23 14.65 12.34
C CYS A 56 -7.03 14.52 11.38
N LYS A 57 -6.98 15.35 10.34
CA LYS A 57 -5.89 15.40 9.37
C LYS A 57 -4.58 15.80 10.04
N ASN A 58 -4.58 16.88 10.83
CA ASN A 58 -3.37 17.35 11.52
C ASN A 58 -2.88 16.34 12.57
N GLU A 59 -3.78 15.68 13.30
CA GLU A 59 -3.42 14.62 14.24
C GLU A 59 -2.77 13.42 13.53
N TYR A 60 -3.27 13.05 12.34
CA TYR A 60 -2.68 12.01 11.51
C TYR A 60 -1.27 12.37 11.02
N PHE A 61 -1.04 13.62 10.57
CA PHE A 61 0.30 14.07 10.15
C PHE A 61 1.27 14.25 11.32
N PHE A 62 0.81 14.64 12.50
CA PHE A 62 1.62 14.68 13.72
C PHE A 62 2.08 13.29 14.15
N LYS A 63 1.24 12.27 13.98
CA LYS A 63 1.60 10.86 14.25
C LYS A 63 2.54 10.24 13.21
N LYS A 64 2.69 10.86 12.03
CA LYS A 64 3.52 10.35 10.92
C LYS A 64 4.84 11.10 10.69
N LYS A 65 5.20 12.11 11.48
CA LYS A 65 6.55 12.69 11.41
C LYS A 65 7.54 11.81 12.18
N PRO A 66 8.64 11.33 11.57
CA PRO A 66 9.72 10.68 12.30
C PRO A 66 10.39 11.72 13.21
N PHE A 67 10.60 11.31 14.47
CA PHE A 67 11.19 12.13 15.51
C PHE A 67 12.69 12.31 15.24
N THR A 68 13.06 13.27 14.39
CA THR A 68 14.44 13.76 14.32
C THR A 68 14.60 14.95 15.25
N LYS A 69 15.20 14.74 16.42
CA LYS A 69 16.12 15.69 17.04
C LYS A 69 16.97 14.99 18.11
N SER A 70 18.27 14.95 17.84
CA SER A 70 19.32 14.53 18.76
C SER A 70 19.95 15.75 19.44
N LYS A 71 20.43 15.51 20.67
CA LYS A 71 21.49 16.19 21.46
C LYS A 71 21.14 17.35 22.42
N GLU A 72 21.21 16.99 23.71
CA GLU A 72 22.19 17.46 24.74
C GLU A 72 22.48 18.96 24.87
N ASN A 73 22.08 19.56 26.01
CA ASN A 73 22.97 19.93 27.12
C ASN A 73 22.22 20.60 28.31
N GLU A 74 22.55 20.16 29.53
CA GLU A 74 22.72 20.91 30.81
C GLU A 74 21.56 21.77 31.38
N LEU A 75 21.26 21.92 32.69
CA LEU A 75 21.81 21.52 33.99
C LEU A 75 20.75 21.84 35.09
N HIS A 76 20.74 21.08 36.21
CA HIS A 76 20.23 21.39 37.59
C HIS A 76 18.79 21.92 37.82
N SER A 77 18.03 21.57 38.87
CA SER A 77 18.35 21.33 40.29
C SER A 77 17.21 20.59 41.04
N ASP A 78 17.57 19.76 42.03
CA ASP A 78 16.98 19.55 43.37
C ASP A 78 15.51 19.91 43.68
N GLN A 79 14.74 18.99 44.31
CA GLN A 79 14.56 18.85 45.78
C GLN A 79 13.28 18.05 46.18
N LYS A 80 13.41 17.23 47.25
CA LYS A 80 12.48 16.86 48.37
C LYS A 80 10.97 16.66 48.08
N GLY A 81 10.24 15.72 48.67
CA GLY A 81 10.42 14.79 49.80
C GLY A 81 9.03 14.28 50.25
N LYS A 82 9.00 13.15 50.98
CA LYS A 82 8.04 12.60 51.98
C LYS A 82 6.56 13.10 51.95
N GLU A 83 5.53 12.27 52.11
CA GLU A 83 5.16 11.56 53.36
C GLU A 83 4.13 10.42 53.14
N ASN A 84 4.07 9.55 54.15
CA ASN A 84 3.28 8.34 54.34
C ASN A 84 1.88 8.59 54.95
N GLU A 85 1.16 7.49 55.15
CA GLU A 85 0.05 7.20 56.12
C GLU A 85 -1.35 7.13 55.48
N HIS A 86 -2.24 6.16 55.78
CA HIS A 86 -2.21 4.97 56.65
C HIS A 86 -3.42 4.06 56.31
N GLN A 87 -3.24 2.77 56.60
CA GLN A 87 -4.15 1.64 56.91
C GLN A 87 -5.69 1.86 57.03
N SER A 88 -6.46 0.85 56.59
CA SER A 88 -7.33 0.05 57.48
C SER A 88 -7.84 -1.24 56.82
N ASP A 89 -7.83 -2.32 57.61
CA ASP A 89 -8.15 -3.73 57.34
C ASP A 89 -9.64 -4.08 57.14
N ALA A 90 -9.87 -5.29 56.61
CA ALA A 90 -10.64 -6.40 57.23
C ALA A 90 -11.63 -7.15 56.29
N ASP A 91 -11.39 -8.47 56.18
CA ASP A 91 -12.34 -9.61 56.20
C ASP A 91 -13.39 -9.75 55.07
N GLU A 92 -13.82 -10.91 54.55
CA GLU A 92 -13.67 -12.33 54.91
C GLU A 92 -14.19 -13.20 53.72
N GLU A 93 -13.57 -14.35 53.53
CA GLU A 93 -14.15 -15.67 53.20
C GLU A 93 -14.97 -16.01 51.93
N MET A 94 -15.01 -17.32 51.70
CA MET A 94 -15.10 -18.11 50.48
C MET A 94 -16.40 -18.93 50.52
N GLU A 95 -17.18 -18.97 49.43
CA GLU A 95 -18.23 -20.00 49.28
C GLU A 95 -18.50 -20.39 47.81
N LEU A 96 -18.55 -21.71 47.59
CA LEU A 96 -18.75 -22.44 46.32
C LEU A 96 -20.15 -23.07 46.28
N LYS A 97 -20.85 -23.03 45.13
CA LYS A 97 -21.76 -24.05 44.51
C LYS A 97 -22.78 -23.40 43.53
N PRO A 98 -23.55 -24.15 42.70
CA PRO A 98 -23.40 -25.52 42.13
C PRO A 98 -23.63 -25.56 40.58
N PRO A 99 -23.50 -26.73 39.90
CA PRO A 99 -23.55 -26.82 38.43
C PRO A 99 -24.98 -27.00 37.88
N SER A 100 -25.27 -26.40 36.73
CA SER A 100 -26.54 -26.61 35.99
C SER A 100 -26.32 -27.34 34.67
N THR A 101 -26.78 -28.60 34.70
CA THR A 101 -27.55 -29.37 33.71
C THR A 101 -27.29 -29.18 32.20
N ILE A 102 -26.86 -30.30 31.60
CA ILE A 102 -26.60 -30.55 30.18
C ILE A 102 -27.92 -30.69 29.38
N LEU A 103 -28.02 -30.01 28.23
CA LEU A 103 -28.99 -30.31 27.16
C LEU A 103 -28.23 -30.71 25.88
N PRO A 104 -28.75 -31.65 25.07
CA PRO A 104 -28.06 -32.17 23.89
C PRO A 104 -28.00 -31.15 22.74
N PRO A 105 -26.92 -31.12 21.94
CA PRO A 105 -26.76 -30.15 20.86
C PRO A 105 -27.65 -30.49 19.65
N THR A 106 -28.35 -29.49 19.16
CA THR A 106 -29.04 -29.49 17.86
C THR A 106 -28.00 -29.59 16.74
N PRO A 107 -28.22 -30.37 15.66
CA PRO A 107 -27.23 -30.47 14.58
C PRO A 107 -27.03 -29.11 13.92
N ALA A 108 -25.77 -28.66 13.89
CA ALA A 108 -25.38 -27.42 13.24
C ALA A 108 -25.73 -27.46 11.74
N PRO A 109 -26.26 -26.38 11.15
CA PRO A 109 -26.46 -26.31 9.71
C PRO A 109 -25.09 -26.43 9.02
N THR A 110 -24.99 -27.36 8.08
CA THR A 110 -23.82 -27.55 7.21
C THR A 110 -23.43 -26.21 6.60
N PRO A 111 -22.17 -25.77 6.67
CA PRO A 111 -21.75 -24.54 6.00
C PRO A 111 -21.91 -24.77 4.50
N THR A 112 -22.92 -24.14 3.90
CA THR A 112 -23.01 -23.98 2.47
C THR A 112 -21.75 -23.26 2.02
N LEU A 113 -20.90 -23.95 1.27
CA LEU A 113 -19.76 -23.38 0.57
C LEU A 113 -20.28 -22.21 -0.25
N GLN A 114 -20.04 -20.98 0.21
CA GLN A 114 -20.30 -19.79 -0.59
C GLN A 114 -19.48 -19.94 -1.87
N PRO A 115 -20.07 -19.73 -3.06
CA PRO A 115 -19.32 -19.83 -4.30
C PRO A 115 -18.14 -18.86 -4.22
N ALA A 116 -16.93 -19.38 -4.45
CA ALA A 116 -15.71 -18.59 -4.43
C ALA A 116 -15.90 -17.36 -5.32
N PHE A 117 -15.72 -16.17 -4.76
CA PHE A 117 -15.91 -14.90 -5.47
C PHE A 117 -14.90 -14.83 -6.63
N VAL A 118 -15.35 -15.06 -7.86
CA VAL A 118 -14.48 -15.00 -9.04
C VAL A 118 -14.21 -13.54 -9.37
N ARG A 119 -13.00 -13.07 -9.10
CA ARG A 119 -12.57 -11.70 -9.46
C ARG A 119 -12.48 -11.59 -10.99
N THR A 120 -13.37 -10.82 -11.60
CA THR A 120 -13.36 -10.59 -13.05
C THR A 120 -12.26 -9.60 -13.42
N VAL A 121 -11.47 -9.92 -14.45
CA VAL A 121 -10.45 -9.02 -15.01
C VAL A 121 -11.11 -8.15 -16.08
N ILE A 122 -10.92 -6.83 -15.97
CA ILE A 122 -11.43 -5.85 -16.95
C ILE A 122 -10.29 -5.13 -17.67
N LYS A 123 -10.59 -4.61 -18.86
CA LYS A 123 -9.63 -3.78 -19.61
C LYS A 123 -9.55 -2.38 -19.01
N HIS A 124 -8.34 -1.80 -18.97
CA HIS A 124 -8.13 -0.45 -18.42
C HIS A 124 -9.02 0.63 -19.08
N ASN A 125 -9.29 0.53 -20.38
CA ASN A 125 -10.16 1.48 -21.09
C ASN A 125 -11.64 1.45 -20.66
N MET A 126 -12.07 0.43 -19.92
CA MET A 126 -13.43 0.33 -19.38
C MET A 126 -13.62 1.11 -18.07
N LEU A 127 -12.54 1.56 -17.42
CA LEU A 127 -12.60 2.25 -16.13
C LEU A 127 -13.09 3.70 -16.24
N GLY A 128 -12.68 4.42 -17.29
CA GLY A 128 -12.92 5.86 -17.40
C GLY A 128 -12.32 6.65 -16.24
N SER A 129 -13.02 7.69 -15.79
CA SER A 129 -12.61 8.54 -14.65
C SER A 129 -12.79 7.82 -13.32
N ARG A 130 -11.91 8.13 -12.36
CA ARG A 130 -12.00 7.66 -10.97
C ARG A 130 -13.37 7.93 -10.35
N SER A 131 -13.90 6.93 -9.67
CA SER A 131 -15.20 6.97 -8.99
C SER A 131 -15.12 6.25 -7.66
N MET A 132 -15.79 6.80 -6.64
CA MET A 132 -15.94 6.15 -5.32
C MET A 132 -16.77 4.85 -5.38
N LEU A 133 -17.47 4.62 -6.49
CA LEU A 133 -18.27 3.41 -6.71
C LEU A 133 -17.45 2.25 -7.27
N HIS A 134 -16.23 2.48 -7.74
CA HIS A 134 -15.36 1.40 -8.22
C HIS A 134 -14.84 0.59 -7.04
N ASP A 135 -15.02 -0.74 -7.09
CA ASP A 135 -14.44 -1.64 -6.10
C ASP A 135 -12.90 -1.65 -6.24
N PRO A 136 -12.14 -1.27 -5.19
CA PRO A 136 -10.68 -1.27 -5.22
C PRO A 136 -10.07 -2.64 -5.54
N ASN A 137 -10.80 -3.74 -5.33
CA ASN A 137 -10.32 -5.09 -5.62
C ASN A 137 -10.60 -5.54 -7.07
N THR A 138 -11.17 -4.66 -7.91
CA THR A 138 -11.38 -4.93 -9.34
C THR A 138 -10.04 -5.15 -10.03
N LEU A 139 -9.87 -6.30 -10.71
CA LEU A 139 -8.64 -6.63 -11.42
C LEU A 139 -8.60 -5.96 -12.79
N VAL A 140 -7.44 -5.41 -13.16
CA VAL A 140 -7.25 -4.68 -14.41
C VAL A 140 -6.15 -5.32 -15.23
N GLU A 141 -6.49 -5.71 -16.46
CA GLU A 141 -5.56 -6.30 -17.41
C GLU A 141 -4.31 -5.45 -17.57
N SER A 142 -3.15 -6.06 -17.35
CA SER A 142 -1.85 -5.49 -17.68
C SER A 142 -1.48 -5.86 -19.10
N ILE A 143 -1.04 -4.87 -19.89
CA ILE A 143 -0.65 -5.08 -21.29
C ILE A 143 0.86 -4.82 -21.47
N PRO A 144 1.54 -5.48 -22.41
CA PRO A 144 2.94 -5.17 -22.69
C PRO A 144 3.08 -3.79 -23.34
N PHE A 145 4.23 -3.14 -23.14
CA PHE A 145 4.53 -1.83 -23.71
C PHE A 145 4.46 -1.77 -25.24
N SER A 146 4.81 -2.88 -25.90
CA SER A 146 4.78 -3.01 -27.36
C SER A 146 3.39 -2.79 -27.96
N LEU A 147 2.31 -3.14 -27.24
CA LEU A 147 0.93 -2.88 -27.69
C LEU A 147 0.58 -1.39 -27.74
N LEU A 148 1.35 -0.54 -27.04
CA LEU A 148 1.23 0.92 -27.12
C LEU A 148 2.28 1.56 -28.03
N GLY A 149 3.06 0.76 -28.77
CA GLY A 149 4.19 1.26 -29.54
C GLY A 149 5.30 1.85 -28.67
N LYS A 150 5.40 1.41 -27.40
CA LYS A 150 6.39 1.85 -26.43
C LYS A 150 7.36 0.71 -26.09
N ILE A 151 8.51 1.09 -25.54
CA ILE A 151 9.43 0.16 -24.88
C ILE A 151 9.21 0.23 -23.37
N GLN A 152 9.51 -0.87 -22.66
CA GLN A 152 9.53 -0.83 -21.20
C GLN A 152 10.59 0.17 -20.72
N PRO A 153 10.38 0.87 -19.59
CA PRO A 153 11.26 1.95 -19.17
C PRO A 153 12.67 1.43 -18.88
N PHE A 154 12.81 0.30 -18.18
CA PHE A 154 14.10 -0.28 -17.77
C PHE A 154 14.07 -1.80 -17.86
N LEU A 155 15.24 -2.43 -17.91
CA LEU A 155 15.38 -3.89 -17.85
C LEU A 155 15.21 -4.37 -16.41
N VAL A 156 14.69 -5.59 -16.25
CA VAL A 156 14.53 -6.23 -14.94
C VAL A 156 15.21 -7.59 -14.98
N SER A 157 16.07 -7.85 -14.00
CA SER A 157 16.69 -9.15 -13.80
C SER A 157 16.40 -9.65 -12.39
N MET A 158 15.88 -10.86 -12.25
CA MET A 158 15.51 -11.45 -10.95
C MET A 158 16.38 -12.67 -10.64
N ALA A 159 17.07 -12.63 -9.51
CA ALA A 159 17.86 -13.76 -9.04
C ALA A 159 16.95 -14.93 -8.62
N THR A 160 17.37 -16.18 -8.91
CA THR A 160 16.61 -17.38 -8.55
C THR A 160 16.37 -17.51 -7.04
N ASN A 161 17.32 -17.08 -6.20
CA ASN A 161 17.16 -17.09 -4.74
C ASN A 161 16.05 -16.12 -4.28
N ALA A 162 15.95 -14.94 -4.92
CA ALA A 162 14.87 -13.99 -4.64
C ALA A 162 13.51 -14.53 -5.08
N ALA A 163 13.46 -15.10 -6.29
CA ALA A 163 12.26 -15.73 -6.82
C ALA A 163 11.79 -16.88 -5.92
N LEU A 164 12.71 -17.72 -5.43
CA LEU A 164 12.43 -18.83 -4.52
C LEU A 164 11.83 -18.35 -3.20
N VAL A 165 12.39 -17.33 -2.55
CA VAL A 165 11.86 -16.82 -1.28
C VAL A 165 10.47 -16.21 -1.45
N MET A 166 10.29 -15.43 -2.51
CA MET A 166 9.00 -14.85 -2.86
C MET A 166 7.95 -15.95 -3.10
N ASP A 167 8.27 -16.91 -3.96
CA ASP A 167 7.37 -18.00 -4.32
C ASP A 167 7.03 -18.87 -3.10
N PHE A 168 8.04 -19.23 -2.30
CA PHE A 168 7.86 -19.97 -1.06
C PHE A 168 6.94 -19.22 -0.09
N HIS A 169 7.15 -17.91 0.11
CA HIS A 169 6.30 -17.11 0.98
C HIS A 169 4.84 -17.11 0.52
N CYS A 170 4.60 -16.94 -0.79
CA CYS A 170 3.27 -16.93 -1.36
C CYS A 170 2.54 -18.28 -1.22
N HIS A 171 3.28 -19.39 -1.20
CA HIS A 171 2.72 -20.73 -1.03
C HIS A 171 2.32 -21.08 0.41
N LEU A 172 2.90 -20.44 1.42
CA LEU A 172 2.70 -20.86 2.82
C LEU A 172 1.30 -20.57 3.38
N THR A 173 0.48 -19.81 2.68
CA THR A 173 -0.88 -19.47 3.12
C THR A 173 -1.83 -19.24 1.95
N THR A 174 -3.12 -19.43 2.20
CA THR A 174 -4.19 -19.10 1.24
C THR A 174 -4.65 -17.64 1.34
N SER A 175 -4.15 -16.90 2.33
CA SER A 175 -4.36 -15.46 2.48
C SER A 175 -3.33 -14.67 1.68
N GLU A 176 -3.69 -13.46 1.25
CA GLU A 176 -2.74 -12.57 0.57
C GLU A 176 -1.58 -12.22 1.51
N VAL A 177 -0.34 -12.31 1.01
CA VAL A 177 0.88 -11.91 1.70
C VAL A 177 1.57 -10.79 0.93
N VAL A 178 2.42 -10.02 1.59
CA VAL A 178 3.21 -8.94 0.99
C VAL A 178 4.67 -9.05 1.38
N GLY A 179 5.56 -8.48 0.59
CA GLY A 179 6.97 -8.34 0.93
C GLY A 179 7.67 -7.31 0.04
N TYR A 180 8.91 -7.01 0.40
CA TYR A 180 9.73 -6.05 -0.32
C TYR A 180 10.77 -6.77 -1.18
N LEU A 181 11.18 -6.13 -2.28
CA LEU A 181 12.23 -6.60 -3.17
C LEU A 181 13.41 -5.64 -3.08
N ALA A 182 14.61 -6.19 -2.93
CA ALA A 182 15.83 -5.40 -2.83
C ALA A 182 16.90 -5.87 -3.81
N GLY A 183 17.79 -4.95 -4.17
CA GLY A 183 18.93 -5.25 -5.02
C GLY A 183 19.62 -3.98 -5.48
N HIS A 184 19.88 -3.87 -6.78
CA HIS A 184 20.72 -2.82 -7.35
C HIS A 184 20.10 -2.22 -8.60
N TRP A 185 20.22 -0.91 -8.73
CA TRP A 185 19.90 -0.17 -9.95
C TRP A 185 21.19 0.22 -10.65
N ASP A 186 21.41 -0.31 -11.86
CA ASP A 186 22.50 0.10 -12.73
C ASP A 186 21.98 1.15 -13.72
N VAL A 187 22.33 2.41 -13.47
CA VAL A 187 21.94 3.55 -14.31
C VAL A 187 22.51 3.44 -15.73
N ASN A 188 23.71 2.88 -15.90
CA ASN A 188 24.39 2.81 -17.20
C ASN A 188 23.81 1.69 -18.07
N ALA A 189 23.56 0.53 -17.47
CA ALA A 189 22.92 -0.60 -18.15
C ALA A 189 21.40 -0.45 -18.25
N HIS A 190 20.83 0.53 -17.53
CA HIS A 190 19.40 0.73 -17.34
C HIS A 190 18.70 -0.56 -16.86
N ASN A 191 19.36 -1.26 -15.92
CA ASN A 191 18.93 -2.58 -15.42
C ASN A 191 18.67 -2.57 -13.91
N LEU A 192 17.46 -3.01 -13.54
CA LEU A 192 17.03 -3.20 -12.18
C LEU A 192 17.23 -4.67 -11.79
N ALA A 193 18.28 -4.91 -11.00
CA ALA A 193 18.60 -6.24 -10.49
C ALA A 193 17.91 -6.48 -9.15
N ILE A 194 16.94 -7.38 -9.13
CA ILE A 194 16.27 -7.89 -7.93
C ILE A 194 17.09 -9.10 -7.46
N THR A 195 17.82 -8.94 -6.36
CA THR A 195 18.71 -9.99 -5.83
C THR A 195 18.18 -10.63 -4.56
N HIS A 196 17.26 -9.96 -3.85
CA HIS A 196 16.70 -10.42 -2.58
C HIS A 196 15.20 -10.14 -2.49
N ALA A 197 14.48 -11.03 -1.81
CA ALA A 197 13.11 -10.81 -1.36
C ALA A 197 13.07 -10.80 0.17
N PHE A 198 12.30 -9.87 0.73
CA PHE A 198 12.10 -9.66 2.17
C PHE A 198 10.60 -9.80 2.49
N PRO A 199 10.16 -11.01 2.88
CA PRO A 199 8.78 -11.27 3.31
C PRO A 199 8.34 -10.41 4.49
N CYS A 200 7.18 -9.76 4.40
CA CYS A 200 6.58 -9.09 5.56
C CYS A 200 5.92 -10.14 6.46
N ARG A 201 6.51 -10.37 7.64
CA ARG A 201 6.11 -11.43 8.57
C ARG A 201 5.00 -10.97 9.54
N SER A 202 4.04 -10.21 9.05
CA SER A 202 2.88 -9.72 9.81
C SER A 202 1.59 -9.95 9.03
N ARG A 203 0.47 -10.06 9.73
CA ARG A 203 -0.84 -10.04 9.06
C ARG A 203 -1.07 -8.66 8.44
N LEU A 204 -1.69 -8.59 7.26
CA LEU A 204 -1.96 -7.33 6.55
C LEU A 204 -2.75 -6.30 7.37
N SER A 205 -3.57 -6.76 8.32
CA SER A 205 -4.37 -5.89 9.19
C SER A 205 -3.67 -5.50 10.50
N ASP A 206 -2.46 -6.01 10.76
CA ASP A 206 -1.74 -5.80 12.01
C ASP A 206 -0.99 -4.47 12.00
N LYS A 207 -1.63 -3.43 12.56
CA LYS A 207 -1.10 -2.06 12.57
C LYS A 207 0.03 -1.85 13.57
N GLU A 208 0.22 -2.74 14.53
CA GLU A 208 1.26 -2.62 15.55
C GLU A 208 2.54 -3.30 15.10
N MET A 209 2.42 -4.50 14.51
CA MET A 209 3.58 -5.25 14.04
C MET A 209 4.12 -4.76 12.69
N ALA A 210 3.27 -4.27 11.78
CA ALA A 210 3.71 -3.87 10.44
C ALA A 210 4.86 -2.84 10.45
N PRO A 211 4.82 -1.74 11.24
CA PRO A 211 5.94 -0.79 11.28
C PRO A 211 7.24 -1.37 11.84
N LEU A 212 7.14 -2.33 12.77
CA LEU A 212 8.31 -2.99 13.36
C LEU A 212 8.99 -3.91 12.34
N VAL A 213 8.19 -4.69 11.60
CA VAL A 213 8.66 -5.55 10.50
C VAL A 213 9.29 -4.71 9.40
N GLU A 214 8.66 -3.59 9.01
CA GLU A 214 9.23 -2.67 8.02
C GLU A 214 10.59 -2.10 8.46
N SER A 215 10.71 -1.69 9.72
CA SER A 215 11.98 -1.19 10.26
C SER A 215 13.07 -2.26 10.32
N GLU A 216 12.72 -3.51 10.64
CA GLU A 216 13.63 -4.64 10.58
C GLU A 216 14.13 -4.90 9.16
N ILE A 217 13.21 -4.94 8.19
CA ILE A 217 13.53 -5.14 6.76
C ILE A 217 14.44 -4.01 6.27
N GLN A 218 14.12 -2.77 6.60
CA GLN A 218 14.96 -1.62 6.23
C GLN A 218 16.38 -1.77 6.78
N ARG A 219 16.53 -2.09 8.07
CA ARG A 219 17.85 -2.31 8.68
C ARG A 219 18.60 -3.47 8.01
N ALA A 220 17.90 -4.53 7.65
CA ALA A 220 18.49 -5.67 6.95
C ALA A 220 19.01 -5.28 5.56
N MET A 221 18.23 -4.52 4.78
CA MET A 221 18.66 -3.98 3.49
C MET A 221 19.89 -3.07 3.63
N GLU A 222 19.88 -2.14 4.58
CA GLU A 222 20.99 -1.22 4.85
C GLU A 222 22.27 -1.97 5.22
N SER A 223 22.17 -2.98 6.10
CA SER A 223 23.31 -3.79 6.53
C SER A 223 23.99 -4.55 5.38
N ARG A 224 23.20 -4.90 4.35
CA ARG A 224 23.63 -5.62 3.14
C ARG A 224 23.94 -4.68 1.97
N ARG A 225 23.82 -3.36 2.15
CA ARG A 225 23.97 -2.33 1.10
C ARG A 225 23.05 -2.58 -0.10
N LEU A 226 21.84 -3.04 0.17
CA LEU A 226 20.80 -3.24 -0.83
C LEU A 226 19.92 -2.01 -0.91
N THR A 227 19.42 -1.73 -2.10
CA THR A 227 18.42 -0.68 -2.33
C THR A 227 17.05 -1.33 -2.45
N LEU A 228 16.02 -0.71 -1.89
CA LEU A 228 14.63 -1.07 -2.18
C LEU A 228 14.39 -0.85 -3.68
N VAL A 229 13.89 -1.86 -4.39
CA VAL A 229 13.68 -1.82 -5.85
C VAL A 229 12.28 -2.26 -6.26
N GLY A 230 11.46 -2.66 -5.29
CA GLY A 230 10.10 -3.11 -5.58
C GLY A 230 9.43 -3.72 -4.37
N TRP A 231 8.25 -4.25 -4.63
CA TRP A 231 7.45 -4.98 -3.68
C TRP A 231 6.74 -6.12 -4.40
N TYR A 232 6.28 -7.09 -3.64
CA TYR A 232 5.44 -8.14 -4.16
C TYR A 232 4.27 -8.43 -3.24
N HIS A 233 3.23 -9.00 -3.82
CA HIS A 233 2.13 -9.61 -3.07
C HIS A 233 1.62 -10.87 -3.74
N SER A 234 0.88 -11.68 -3.00
CA SER A 234 0.23 -12.85 -3.57
C SER A 234 -1.21 -12.57 -3.95
N HIS A 235 -1.65 -13.19 -5.05
CA HIS A 235 -3.05 -13.46 -5.36
C HIS A 235 -3.25 -14.99 -5.29
N PRO A 236 -3.46 -15.59 -4.10
CA PRO A 236 -3.33 -17.03 -3.92
C PRO A 236 -4.15 -17.87 -4.91
N SER A 237 -5.39 -17.48 -5.18
CA SER A 237 -6.32 -18.22 -6.04
C SER A 237 -6.96 -17.38 -7.15
N CYS A 238 -6.37 -16.21 -7.43
CA CYS A 238 -6.84 -15.28 -8.47
C CYS A 238 -5.72 -15.06 -9.50
N PRO A 239 -6.04 -14.61 -10.73
CA PRO A 239 -5.02 -14.27 -11.71
C PRO A 239 -3.97 -13.29 -11.16
N ALA A 240 -2.71 -13.49 -11.55
CA ALA A 240 -1.59 -12.58 -11.25
C ALA A 240 -1.72 -11.29 -12.08
N THR A 241 -2.69 -10.45 -11.69
CA THR A 241 -3.05 -9.23 -12.40
C THR A 241 -3.42 -8.19 -11.36
N PRO A 242 -2.94 -6.94 -11.46
CA PRO A 242 -3.13 -5.94 -10.42
C PRO A 242 -4.59 -5.52 -10.28
N SER A 243 -5.02 -5.28 -9.05
CA SER A 243 -6.26 -4.60 -8.73
C SER A 243 -6.12 -3.07 -8.83
N LEU A 244 -7.24 -2.34 -8.78
CA LEU A 244 -7.21 -0.88 -8.69
C LEU A 244 -6.40 -0.39 -7.47
N ARG A 245 -6.49 -1.08 -6.34
CA ARG A 245 -5.66 -0.80 -5.16
C ARG A 245 -4.18 -0.98 -5.48
N ASP A 246 -3.81 -2.07 -6.13
CA ASP A 246 -2.41 -2.38 -6.45
C ASP A 246 -1.81 -1.38 -7.45
N ILE A 247 -2.62 -0.86 -8.37
CA ILE A 247 -2.24 0.20 -9.32
C ILE A 247 -1.96 1.51 -8.58
N ASP A 248 -2.83 1.91 -7.67
CA ASP A 248 -2.67 3.14 -6.90
C ASP A 248 -1.44 3.04 -5.97
N THR A 249 -1.25 1.89 -5.30
CA THR A 249 -0.08 1.63 -4.45
C THR A 249 1.21 1.60 -5.25
N GLN A 250 1.25 0.94 -6.40
CA GLN A 250 2.43 0.91 -7.25
C GLN A 250 2.80 2.31 -7.75
N LEU A 251 1.82 3.10 -8.18
CA LEU A 251 2.06 4.48 -8.62
C LEU A 251 2.57 5.36 -7.46
N GLU A 252 2.09 5.16 -6.23
CA GLU A 252 2.62 5.83 -5.04
C GLU A 252 4.10 5.50 -4.81
N TYR A 253 4.49 4.22 -4.88
CA TYR A 253 5.90 3.82 -4.79
C TYR A 253 6.75 4.44 -5.90
N GLU A 254 6.29 4.43 -7.15
CA GLU A 254 7.00 5.04 -8.27
C GLU A 254 7.22 6.55 -8.07
N ILE A 255 6.23 7.27 -7.52
CA ILE A 255 6.35 8.70 -7.21
C ILE A 255 7.36 8.94 -6.07
N ILE A 256 7.28 8.16 -5.00
CA ILE A 256 8.18 8.30 -3.83
C ILE A 256 9.62 7.98 -4.24
N MET A 257 9.83 6.89 -4.98
CA MET A 257 11.15 6.39 -5.35
C MET A 257 11.77 7.11 -6.55
N ARG A 258 11.00 7.95 -7.25
CA ARG A 258 11.55 8.87 -8.26
C ARG A 258 12.59 9.83 -7.66
N GLY A 259 12.45 10.18 -6.39
CA GLY A 259 13.29 11.16 -5.72
C GLY A 259 13.12 12.59 -6.27
N GLY A 260 13.91 13.52 -5.74
CA GLY A 260 13.87 14.94 -6.13
C GLY A 260 14.76 15.30 -7.32
N THR A 261 15.66 14.39 -7.71
CA THR A 261 16.66 14.58 -8.77
C THR A 261 16.86 13.26 -9.53
N ASP A 262 17.38 13.34 -10.75
CA ASP A 262 17.72 12.14 -11.55
C ASP A 262 18.77 11.26 -10.84
N ALA A 263 19.67 11.86 -10.05
CA ALA A 263 20.66 11.13 -9.26
C ALA A 263 20.05 10.34 -8.08
N SER A 264 18.86 10.72 -7.62
CA SER A 264 18.12 10.03 -6.56
C SER A 264 17.07 9.06 -7.11
N TYR A 265 16.96 8.93 -8.43
CA TYR A 265 16.00 8.05 -9.07
C TYR A 265 16.34 6.59 -8.80
N THR A 266 15.39 5.86 -8.23
CA THR A 266 15.43 4.40 -8.14
C THR A 266 14.14 3.85 -8.76
N PRO A 267 14.21 3.05 -9.84
CA PRO A 267 13.02 2.44 -10.39
C PRO A 267 12.41 1.45 -9.40
N CYS A 268 11.09 1.33 -9.46
CA CYS A 268 10.31 0.46 -8.61
C CYS A 268 9.41 -0.43 -9.47
N VAL A 269 9.35 -1.73 -9.15
CA VAL A 269 8.43 -2.68 -9.79
C VAL A 269 7.49 -3.32 -8.78
N GLY A 270 6.24 -3.54 -9.20
CA GLY A 270 5.31 -4.40 -8.50
C GLY A 270 5.40 -5.82 -9.06
N VAL A 271 5.34 -6.83 -8.20
CA VAL A 271 5.31 -8.24 -8.60
C VAL A 271 4.13 -8.94 -7.94
N ILE A 272 3.35 -9.68 -8.72
CA ILE A 272 2.23 -10.47 -8.22
C ILE A 272 2.53 -11.94 -8.45
N CYS A 273 2.50 -12.72 -7.38
CA CYS A 273 2.64 -14.17 -7.44
C CYS A 273 1.28 -14.83 -7.20
N SER A 274 0.87 -15.70 -8.10
CA SER A 274 -0.35 -16.50 -7.98
C SER A 274 0.00 -17.99 -7.95
N PRO A 275 0.14 -18.59 -6.75
CA PRO A 275 0.56 -19.98 -6.59
C PRO A 275 -0.54 -21.02 -6.88
N TYR A 276 -1.81 -20.67 -6.65
CA TYR A 276 -2.95 -21.59 -6.78
C TYR A 276 -3.98 -21.07 -7.78
N ASN A 277 -3.52 -20.42 -8.85
CA ASN A 277 -4.41 -19.95 -9.91
C ASN A 277 -5.18 -21.13 -10.51
N LYS A 278 -6.50 -21.16 -10.31
CA LYS A 278 -7.34 -22.29 -10.72
C LYS A 278 -7.44 -22.46 -12.23
N ASP A 279 -7.15 -21.40 -12.98
CA ASP A 279 -7.14 -21.42 -14.44
C ASP A 279 -5.83 -21.99 -15.01
N SER A 280 -4.79 -22.12 -14.17
CA SER A 280 -3.54 -22.77 -14.52
C SER A 280 -3.65 -24.28 -14.33
N LEU A 281 -3.30 -25.05 -15.37
CA LEU A 281 -3.16 -26.50 -15.29
C LEU A 281 -1.81 -26.93 -14.68
N SER A 282 -0.87 -25.99 -14.52
CA SER A 282 0.43 -26.21 -13.92
C SER A 282 0.38 -25.98 -12.41
N LEU A 283 1.22 -26.72 -11.67
CA LEU A 283 1.50 -26.44 -10.25
C LEU A 283 2.50 -25.28 -10.08
N GLU A 284 3.00 -24.71 -11.18
CA GLU A 284 3.87 -23.56 -11.16
C GLU A 284 3.08 -22.27 -10.88
N SER A 285 3.62 -21.45 -9.99
CA SER A 285 3.11 -20.10 -9.76
C SER A 285 3.15 -19.27 -11.03
N THR A 286 2.06 -18.52 -11.26
CA THR A 286 2.09 -17.43 -12.22
C THR A 286 2.69 -16.20 -11.56
N VAL A 287 3.83 -15.74 -12.04
CA VAL A 287 4.51 -14.53 -11.53
C VAL A 287 4.45 -13.45 -12.60
N VAL A 288 3.88 -12.30 -12.25
CA VAL A 288 3.76 -11.14 -13.15
C VAL A 288 4.44 -9.93 -12.52
N SER A 289 5.38 -9.33 -13.26
CA SER A 289 5.92 -8.02 -12.91
C SER A 289 5.20 -6.93 -13.71
N TYR A 290 4.91 -5.80 -13.07
CA TYR A 290 4.22 -4.68 -13.69
C TYR A 290 4.75 -3.33 -13.24
N TRP A 291 4.49 -2.32 -14.07
CA TRP A 291 4.80 -0.91 -13.85
C TRP A 291 3.60 -0.06 -14.27
N VAL A 292 3.35 1.08 -13.62
CA VAL A 292 2.15 1.88 -13.87
C VAL A 292 2.48 3.15 -14.65
N VAL A 293 1.97 3.25 -15.88
CA VAL A 293 2.02 4.52 -16.61
C VAL A 293 1.08 5.50 -15.91
N PRO A 294 1.55 6.68 -15.44
CA PRO A 294 0.68 7.67 -14.81
C PRO A 294 -0.39 8.15 -15.81
N PRO A 295 -1.56 8.59 -15.31
CA PRO A 295 -2.58 9.20 -16.16
C PRO A 295 -1.99 10.37 -16.97
N PRO A 296 -2.39 10.54 -18.23
CA PRO A 296 -2.01 11.70 -19.03
C PRO A 296 -2.35 13.04 -18.33
N GLU A 297 -1.52 14.07 -18.53
CA GLU A 297 -1.73 15.39 -17.91
C GLU A 297 -3.09 16.02 -18.28
N ASN A 298 -3.62 15.72 -19.46
CA ASN A 298 -4.94 16.18 -19.90
C ASN A 298 -6.11 15.41 -19.25
N LYS A 299 -5.83 14.32 -18.54
CA LYS A 299 -6.83 13.47 -17.87
C LYS A 299 -6.34 12.99 -16.49
N PRO A 300 -6.06 13.90 -15.54
CA PRO A 300 -5.48 13.56 -14.25
C PRO A 300 -6.42 12.76 -13.34
N HIS A 301 -7.71 12.66 -13.70
CA HIS A 301 -8.72 11.95 -12.95
C HIS A 301 -8.88 10.48 -13.36
N GLU A 302 -8.19 10.00 -14.39
CA GLU A 302 -8.18 8.57 -14.76
C GLU A 302 -7.26 7.76 -13.81
N TYR A 303 -7.40 6.44 -13.83
CA TYR A 303 -6.46 5.54 -13.14
C TYR A 303 -5.17 5.40 -13.95
N GLY A 304 -4.05 5.18 -13.24
CA GLY A 304 -2.81 4.75 -13.88
C GLY A 304 -3.02 3.46 -14.67
N LYS A 305 -2.23 3.28 -15.73
CA LYS A 305 -2.35 2.12 -16.62
C LYS A 305 -1.28 1.08 -16.27
N PRO A 306 -1.65 -0.12 -15.80
CA PRO A 306 -0.68 -1.16 -15.49
C PRO A 306 -0.13 -1.75 -16.78
N MET A 307 1.20 -1.85 -16.85
CA MET A 307 1.96 -2.34 -17.99
C MET A 307 2.80 -3.54 -17.55
N LEU A 308 2.79 -4.61 -18.34
CA LEU A 308 3.62 -5.79 -18.07
C LEU A 308 5.10 -5.45 -18.25
N MET A 309 5.90 -5.79 -17.25
CA MET A 309 7.35 -5.69 -17.28
C MET A 309 7.93 -7.07 -17.58
N SER A 310 8.68 -7.18 -18.68
CA SER A 310 9.44 -8.40 -18.96
C SER A 310 10.70 -8.42 -18.10
N TYR A 311 11.02 -9.58 -17.54
CA TYR A 311 12.21 -9.79 -16.73
C TYR A 311 12.94 -11.06 -17.15
N SER A 312 14.25 -11.09 -16.95
CA SER A 312 15.08 -12.29 -17.10
C SER A 312 15.39 -12.89 -15.74
N VAL A 313 15.33 -14.21 -15.61
CA VAL A 313 15.76 -14.91 -14.40
C VAL A 313 17.26 -15.17 -14.48
N ILE A 314 18.00 -14.78 -13.45
CA ILE A 314 19.44 -15.02 -13.31
C ILE A 314 19.65 -16.14 -12.32
N GLN A 315 20.23 -17.25 -12.80
CA GLN A 315 20.47 -18.42 -11.97
C GLN A 315 21.65 -18.18 -11.01
N ASP A 316 21.38 -18.31 -9.73
CA ASP A 316 22.39 -18.33 -8.67
C ASP A 316 23.16 -19.66 -8.72
N GLN A 317 24.45 -19.61 -8.38
CA GLN A 317 25.29 -20.81 -8.33
C GLN A 317 24.92 -21.74 -7.17
N TYR A 318 24.37 -21.18 -6.08
CA TYR A 318 24.01 -21.91 -4.88
C TYR A 318 22.94 -21.14 -4.09
N LEU A 319 22.25 -21.87 -3.22
CA LEU A 319 21.33 -21.30 -2.25
C LEU A 319 22.12 -20.64 -1.11
N THR A 320 21.99 -19.32 -0.95
CA THR A 320 22.76 -18.60 0.07
C THR A 320 22.22 -18.86 1.49
N GLN A 321 23.09 -18.73 2.49
CA GLN A 321 22.67 -18.85 3.90
C GLN A 321 21.61 -17.80 4.27
N ASP A 322 21.73 -16.58 3.73
CA ASP A 322 20.72 -15.54 3.92
C ASP A 322 19.34 -15.98 3.39
N THR A 323 19.30 -16.59 2.20
CA THR A 323 18.07 -17.11 1.60
C THR A 323 17.44 -18.19 2.48
N LEU A 324 18.27 -19.13 2.97
CA LEU A 324 17.81 -20.17 3.90
C LEU A 324 17.25 -19.58 5.19
N ASN A 325 17.92 -18.58 5.77
CA ASN A 325 17.48 -17.92 6.99
C ASN A 325 16.12 -17.22 6.79
N GLU A 326 15.91 -16.57 5.64
CA GLU A 326 14.62 -15.97 5.28
C GLU A 326 13.53 -17.04 5.21
N MET A 327 13.76 -18.15 4.47
CA MET A 327 12.79 -19.24 4.34
C MET A 327 12.43 -19.86 5.70
N VAL A 328 13.42 -20.11 6.56
CA VAL A 328 13.19 -20.65 7.91
C VAL A 328 12.38 -19.66 8.76
N SER A 329 12.74 -18.37 8.74
CA SER A 329 12.07 -17.35 9.55
C SER A 329 10.60 -17.18 9.16
N VAL A 330 10.30 -17.15 7.86
CA VAL A 330 8.94 -17.06 7.34
C VAL A 330 8.11 -18.27 7.72
N ARG A 331 8.67 -19.48 7.57
CA ARG A 331 7.99 -20.72 7.96
C ARG A 331 7.59 -20.70 9.43
N VAL A 332 8.50 -20.28 10.31
CA VAL A 332 8.22 -20.20 11.75
C VAL A 332 7.09 -19.21 12.04
N HIS A 333 7.13 -18.02 11.45
CA HIS A 333 6.11 -16.99 11.68
C HIS A 333 4.73 -17.37 11.15
N LEU A 334 4.64 -17.87 9.91
CA LEU A 334 3.34 -18.17 9.31
C LEU A 334 2.67 -19.41 9.93
N ILE A 335 3.44 -20.41 10.37
CA ILE A 335 2.87 -21.55 11.11
C ILE A 335 2.24 -21.08 12.42
N VAL A 336 2.92 -20.21 13.17
CA VAL A 336 2.41 -19.65 14.44
C VAL A 336 1.16 -18.79 14.23
N LEU A 337 1.00 -18.15 13.06
CA LEU A 337 -0.18 -17.35 12.75
C LEU A 337 -1.39 -18.18 12.26
N VAL A 338 -1.20 -19.45 11.92
CA VAL A 338 -2.26 -20.34 11.39
C VAL A 338 -2.77 -21.33 12.45
N THR A 339 -1.98 -21.58 13.51
CA THR A 339 -2.38 -22.37 14.70
C THR A 339 -3.04 -21.51 15.77
#